data_AF-A0A0K1SSG4-F1
#
_entry.id   AF-A0A0K1SSG4-F1
#
_cell.length_a   1.000
_cell.length_b   1.000
_cell.length_c   1.000
_cell.angle_alpha   90.00
_cell.angle_beta   90.00
_cell.angle_gamma   90.00
#
_symmetry.space_group_name_H-M   'P 1'
#
loop_
_entity.id
_entity.type
_entity.pdbx_description
1 polymer ?
#
loop_
_entity_poly.entity_id
_entity_poly.type
_entity_poly.pdbx_seq_one_letter_code
_entity_poly.pdbx_strand_id
1 'polypeptide(L)'
;MTEEIERLFRGSPEDVKTIYSRFSREDIIKWMRERPSADMRFVEVEGDKEVIVVVPTANASGELARRTRSHFAGLHLVFVESNGPLFNYARSVNAGVNLGLSYDPKWVVISNDDLTRVEGVSKLKDQLSTVSNADLVMASPSSYHTYPVLLMEPKSWFIKGMGVFGKMFRMPPAKVYGELLAFREKLGIRYVTMIESMVGPMAKVAGKSIRVLNAGSFAVIRPRRSPLDETFINSHEDLVLSMTSRYTVIKYKIDEERGASLGFGEARFVRTFVNEIYLNYLLEKGLLPI
;
A
#
# COMPACT_ATOMS: atom_id res chain seq x y z
N MET A 1 4.06 24.57 11.55
CA MET A 1 3.43 24.22 10.26
C MET A 1 3.16 22.73 10.17
N THR A 2 4.15 21.85 10.34
CA THR A 2 3.98 20.38 10.35
C THR A 2 3.01 19.90 11.45
N GLU A 3 3.08 20.49 12.64
CA GLU A 3 2.11 20.23 13.73
C GLU A 3 0.66 20.54 13.34
N GLU A 4 0.45 21.58 12.53
CA GLU A 4 -0.88 21.97 12.11
C GLU A 4 -1.44 21.04 11.03
N ILE A 5 -0.60 20.61 10.08
CA ILE A 5 -0.96 19.56 9.11
C ILE A 5 -1.32 18.28 9.87
N GLU A 6 -0.53 17.87 10.86
CA GLU A 6 -0.82 16.68 11.68
C GLU A 6 -2.16 16.81 12.42
N ARG A 7 -2.44 17.98 13.03
CA ARG A 7 -3.71 18.26 13.70
C ARG A 7 -4.90 18.10 12.74
N LEU A 8 -4.80 18.66 11.53
CA LEU A 8 -5.85 18.55 10.51
C LEU A 8 -5.98 17.11 9.99
N PHE A 9 -4.87 16.40 9.80
CA PHE A 9 -4.85 15.03 9.30
C PHE A 9 -5.55 14.04 10.26
N ARG A 10 -5.46 14.31 11.56
CA ARG A 10 -6.18 13.58 12.62
C ARG A 10 -7.66 13.97 12.75
N GLY A 11 -8.09 15.05 12.12
CA GLY A 11 -9.45 15.58 12.22
C GLY A 11 -10.49 14.83 11.37
N SER A 12 -11.61 15.49 11.10
CA SER A 12 -12.65 14.99 10.20
C SER A 12 -12.16 14.93 8.74
N PRO A 13 -12.86 14.24 7.83
CA PRO A 13 -12.52 14.29 6.40
C PRO A 13 -12.42 15.72 5.83
N GLU A 14 -13.25 16.65 6.30
CA GLU A 14 -13.22 18.07 5.87
C GLU A 14 -11.97 18.81 6.41
N ASP A 15 -11.51 18.48 7.61
CA ASP A 15 -10.22 18.98 8.12
C ASP A 15 -9.06 18.50 7.24
N VAL A 16 -9.07 17.22 6.84
CA VAL A 16 -8.05 16.68 5.92
C VAL A 16 -8.12 17.38 4.56
N LYS A 17 -9.32 17.64 4.02
CA LYS A 17 -9.48 18.36 2.74
C LYS A 17 -8.87 19.76 2.80
N THR A 18 -8.91 20.41 3.95
CA THR A 18 -8.30 21.74 4.18
C THR A 18 -6.78 21.72 3.98
N ILE A 19 -6.12 20.57 4.18
CA ILE A 19 -4.68 20.45 3.94
C ILE A 19 -4.36 20.77 2.47
N TYR A 20 -5.13 20.20 1.55
CA TYR A 20 -4.91 20.30 0.11
C TYR A 20 -5.21 21.69 -0.46
N SER A 21 -6.18 22.40 0.11
CA SER A 21 -6.46 23.77 -0.30
C SER A 21 -5.45 24.78 0.25
N ARG A 22 -4.88 24.53 1.44
CA ARG A 22 -4.13 25.54 2.19
C ARG A 22 -2.61 25.42 2.08
N PHE A 23 -2.04 24.23 2.15
CA PHE A 23 -0.58 24.04 2.18
C PHE A 23 0.02 23.80 0.80
N SER A 24 1.31 24.06 0.64
CA SER A 24 2.04 23.73 -0.60
C SER A 24 2.37 22.23 -0.68
N ARG A 25 2.74 21.77 -1.87
CA ARG A 25 3.26 20.41 -2.07
C ARG A 25 4.45 20.13 -1.15
N GLU A 26 5.38 21.07 -1.06
CA GLU A 26 6.62 20.96 -0.31
C GLU A 26 6.35 20.86 1.19
N ASP A 27 5.39 21.63 1.71
CA ASP A 27 4.98 21.57 3.12
C ASP A 27 4.38 20.20 3.48
N ILE A 28 3.52 19.67 2.59
CA ILE A 28 2.88 18.35 2.78
C ILE A 28 3.93 17.25 2.78
N ILE A 29 4.84 17.23 1.79
CA ILE A 29 5.91 16.22 1.70
C ILE A 29 6.85 16.32 2.90
N LYS A 30 7.20 17.53 3.32
CA LYS A 30 8.01 17.74 4.53
C LYS A 30 7.33 17.14 5.75
N TRP A 31 6.04 17.43 5.96
CA TRP A 31 5.28 16.83 7.05
C TRP A 31 5.22 15.30 6.97
N MET A 32 5.00 14.71 5.78
CA MET A 32 4.98 13.25 5.61
C MET A 32 6.29 12.61 6.07
N ARG A 33 7.44 13.19 5.70
CA ARG A 33 8.78 12.72 6.09
C ARG A 33 9.06 12.86 7.58
N GLU A 34 8.65 13.98 8.17
CA GLU A 34 8.90 14.30 9.58
C GLU A 34 7.84 13.71 10.54
N ARG A 35 6.82 13.04 10.00
CA ARG A 35 5.70 12.50 10.79
C ARG A 35 6.21 11.50 11.83
N PRO A 36 5.80 11.59 13.11
CA PRO A 36 6.22 10.63 14.13
C PRO A 36 5.63 9.24 13.85
N SER A 37 6.29 8.21 14.37
CA SER A 37 5.82 6.82 14.27
C SER A 37 4.87 6.49 15.41
N ALA A 38 3.93 5.57 15.16
CA ALA A 38 3.26 4.87 16.25
C ALA A 38 4.24 3.95 16.97
N ASP A 39 3.95 3.65 18.24
CA ASP A 39 4.64 2.59 18.95
C ASP A 39 4.40 1.25 18.25
N MET A 40 5.40 0.38 18.35
CA MET A 40 5.40 -0.94 17.73
C MET A 40 5.78 -1.99 18.76
N ARG A 41 5.03 -3.09 18.79
CA ARG A 41 5.34 -4.27 19.58
C ARG A 41 5.54 -5.47 18.66
N PHE A 42 6.64 -6.19 18.85
CA PHE A 42 6.93 -7.41 18.10
C PHE A 42 6.38 -8.62 18.84
N VAL A 43 5.69 -9.50 18.13
CA VAL A 43 5.25 -10.80 18.62
C VAL A 43 5.71 -11.86 17.63
N GLU A 44 6.65 -12.69 18.06
CA GLU A 44 7.24 -13.74 17.22
C GLU A 44 6.56 -15.09 17.46
N VAL A 45 6.44 -15.87 16.40
CA VAL A 45 6.04 -17.28 16.45
C VAL A 45 7.17 -18.08 15.84
N GLU A 46 7.81 -18.92 16.66
CA GLU A 46 8.94 -19.73 16.24
C GLU A 46 8.53 -20.73 15.14
N GLY A 47 9.38 -20.88 14.13
CA GLY A 47 9.21 -21.83 13.05
C GLY A 47 10.43 -21.86 12.13
N ASP A 48 10.25 -22.35 10.90
CA ASP A 48 11.29 -22.36 9.88
C ASP A 48 11.74 -20.94 9.51
N LYS A 49 13.04 -20.67 9.68
CA LYS A 49 13.68 -19.36 9.47
C LYS A 49 14.18 -19.15 8.04
N GLU A 50 14.12 -20.17 7.19
CA GLU A 50 14.45 -20.03 5.76
C GLU A 50 13.53 -19.02 5.05
N VAL A 51 12.27 -18.96 5.48
CA VAL A 51 11.26 -18.00 5.00
C VAL A 51 10.61 -17.33 6.21
N ILE A 52 10.86 -16.03 6.39
CA ILE A 52 10.24 -15.24 7.47
C ILE A 52 8.96 -14.60 6.95
N VAL A 53 7.89 -14.63 7.74
CA VAL A 53 6.65 -13.94 7.43
C VAL A 53 6.48 -12.73 8.34
N VAL A 54 6.49 -11.53 7.75
CA VAL A 54 6.26 -10.26 8.44
C VAL A 54 4.79 -9.86 8.25
N VAL A 55 4.09 -9.67 9.38
CA VAL A 55 2.66 -9.36 9.39
C VAL A 55 2.41 -8.10 10.22
N PRO A 56 2.27 -6.91 9.61
CA PRO A 56 1.74 -5.75 10.30
C PRO A 56 0.29 -6.00 10.71
N THR A 57 -0.06 -5.70 11.95
CA THR A 57 -1.42 -5.92 12.49
C THR A 57 -1.76 -4.89 13.56
N ALA A 58 -3.06 -4.59 13.73
CA ALA A 58 -3.51 -3.76 14.84
C ALA A 58 -3.55 -4.51 16.19
N ASN A 59 -3.63 -5.85 16.16
CA ASN A 59 -3.73 -6.71 17.33
C ASN A 59 -3.20 -8.11 17.03
N ALA A 60 -1.99 -8.44 17.50
CA ALA A 60 -1.32 -9.72 17.28
C ALA A 60 -1.99 -10.91 18.01
N SER A 61 -2.90 -10.62 18.95
CA SER A 61 -3.75 -11.62 19.62
C SER A 61 -5.16 -11.68 19.02
N GLY A 62 -5.46 -10.84 18.03
CA GLY A 62 -6.76 -10.74 17.38
C GLY A 62 -7.10 -11.94 16.49
N GLU A 63 -8.34 -11.97 15.99
CA GLU A 63 -8.81 -13.03 15.09
C GLU A 63 -8.01 -13.07 13.77
N LEU A 64 -7.77 -11.91 13.16
CA LEU A 64 -6.99 -11.76 11.93
C LEU A 64 -5.57 -12.33 12.08
N ALA A 65 -4.87 -11.98 13.17
CA ALA A 65 -3.54 -12.50 13.46
C ALA A 65 -3.53 -14.01 13.73
N ARG A 66 -4.53 -14.54 14.47
CA ARG A 66 -4.67 -16.00 14.71
C ARG A 66 -4.93 -16.78 13.41
N ARG A 67 -5.75 -16.24 12.52
CA ARG A 67 -6.04 -16.82 11.20
C ARG A 67 -4.77 -16.84 10.34
N THR A 68 -4.04 -15.72 10.30
CA THR A 68 -2.76 -15.60 9.59
C THR A 68 -1.72 -16.58 10.12
N ARG A 69 -1.62 -16.75 11.45
CA ARG A 69 -0.76 -17.78 12.08
C ARG A 69 -1.08 -19.19 11.60
N SER A 70 -2.37 -19.49 11.41
CA SER A 70 -2.81 -20.81 10.93
C SER A 70 -2.47 -21.02 9.46
N HIS A 71 -2.55 -19.98 8.62
CA HIS A 71 -2.20 -20.05 7.20
C HIS A 71 -0.71 -20.29 6.95
N PHE A 72 0.15 -19.68 7.76
CA PHE A 72 1.62 -19.82 7.65
C PHE A 72 2.21 -20.77 8.69
N ALA A 73 1.41 -21.71 9.21
CA ALA A 73 1.87 -22.66 10.21
C ALA A 73 3.14 -23.40 9.77
N GLY A 74 4.16 -23.40 10.63
CA GLY A 74 5.46 -24.01 10.37
C GLY A 74 6.54 -23.05 9.89
N LEU A 75 6.20 -21.84 9.45
CA LEU A 75 7.18 -20.76 9.21
C LEU A 75 7.40 -19.93 10.47
N HIS A 76 8.51 -19.20 10.53
CA HIS A 76 8.72 -18.18 11.56
C HIS A 76 7.93 -16.92 11.20
N LEU A 77 7.06 -16.46 12.11
CA LEU A 77 6.26 -15.24 11.92
C LEU A 77 6.76 -14.13 12.83
N VAL A 78 6.81 -12.92 12.29
CA VAL A 78 7.03 -11.67 13.01
C VAL A 78 5.78 -10.82 12.85
N PHE A 79 4.90 -10.84 13.85
CA PHE A 79 3.81 -9.87 13.92
C PHE A 79 4.35 -8.54 14.43
N VAL A 80 4.03 -7.47 13.71
CA VAL A 80 4.35 -6.09 14.11
C VAL A 80 3.03 -5.42 14.51
N GLU A 81 2.75 -5.42 15.80
CA GLU A 81 1.55 -4.81 16.34
C GLU A 81 1.73 -3.30 16.44
N SER A 82 0.91 -2.56 15.69
CA SER A 82 0.87 -1.10 15.71
C SER A 82 -0.52 -0.59 15.33
N ASN A 83 -1.00 0.46 15.99
CA ASN A 83 -2.33 1.01 15.76
C ASN A 83 -2.40 2.51 16.08
N GLY A 84 -3.60 3.08 15.93
CA GLY A 84 -3.87 4.48 16.25
C GLY A 84 -3.53 5.46 15.12
N PRO A 85 -3.65 6.77 15.38
CA PRO A 85 -3.56 7.80 14.33
C PRO A 85 -2.18 7.88 13.65
N LEU A 86 -1.12 7.44 14.33
CA LEU A 86 0.25 7.44 13.81
C LEU A 86 0.64 6.14 13.11
N PHE A 87 -0.28 5.19 12.96
CA PHE A 87 -0.03 3.95 12.24
C PHE A 87 0.47 4.24 10.81
N ASN A 88 1.56 3.58 10.44
CA ASN A 88 2.16 3.62 9.11
C ASN A 88 2.58 2.20 8.71
N TYR A 89 1.97 1.68 7.65
CA TYR A 89 2.23 0.36 7.12
C TYR A 89 3.70 0.14 6.74
N ALA A 90 4.29 1.06 5.96
CA ALA A 90 5.67 0.94 5.50
C ALA A 90 6.66 0.84 6.67
N ARG A 91 6.45 1.63 7.73
CA ARG A 91 7.29 1.59 8.94
C ARG A 91 7.15 0.27 9.69
N SER A 92 5.91 -0.21 9.86
CA SER A 92 5.65 -1.50 10.52
C SER A 92 6.28 -2.66 9.75
N VAL A 93 6.14 -2.68 8.42
CA VAL A 93 6.77 -3.68 7.56
C VAL A 93 8.29 -3.59 7.63
N ASN A 94 8.88 -2.40 7.47
CA ASN A 94 10.32 -2.23 7.52
C ASN A 94 10.90 -2.68 8.87
N ALA A 95 10.25 -2.34 9.97
CA ALA A 95 10.65 -2.78 11.30
C ALA A 95 10.63 -4.31 11.45
N GLY A 96 9.55 -4.95 11.00
CA GLY A 96 9.43 -6.42 11.02
C GLY A 96 10.42 -7.11 10.09
N VAL A 97 10.66 -6.57 8.90
CA VAL A 97 11.68 -7.07 7.96
C VAL A 97 13.05 -6.96 8.59
N ASN A 98 13.41 -5.79 9.16
CA ASN A 98 14.70 -5.57 9.79
C ASN A 98 14.95 -6.53 10.97
N LEU A 99 13.93 -6.83 11.77
CA LEU A 99 14.00 -7.87 12.80
C LEU A 99 14.20 -9.26 12.17
N GLY A 100 13.39 -9.59 11.15
CA GLY A 100 13.46 -10.87 10.43
C GLY A 100 14.82 -11.16 9.78
N LEU A 101 15.52 -10.12 9.31
CA LEU A 101 16.87 -10.26 8.74
C LEU A 101 17.91 -10.80 9.73
N SER A 102 17.69 -10.69 11.04
CA SER A 102 18.59 -11.26 12.04
C SER A 102 18.64 -12.80 12.01
N TYR A 103 17.68 -13.44 11.35
CA TYR A 103 17.60 -14.89 11.17
C TYR A 103 18.23 -15.40 9.86
N ASP A 104 18.88 -14.52 9.09
CA ASP A 104 19.50 -14.85 7.79
C ASP A 104 18.58 -15.61 6.82
N PRO A 105 17.37 -15.08 6.53
CA PRO A 105 16.41 -15.82 5.71
C PRO A 105 16.78 -15.79 4.23
N LYS A 106 16.25 -16.75 3.46
CA LYS A 106 16.35 -16.70 1.98
C LYS A 106 15.31 -15.79 1.36
N TRP A 107 14.14 -15.71 2.00
CA TRP A 107 12.98 -14.94 1.54
C TRP A 107 12.25 -14.31 2.73
N VAL A 108 11.68 -13.13 2.51
CA VAL A 108 10.77 -12.49 3.47
C VAL A 108 9.41 -12.30 2.82
N VAL A 109 8.39 -12.92 3.39
CA VAL A 109 6.98 -12.71 3.04
C VAL A 109 6.50 -11.47 3.79
N ILE A 110 5.92 -10.52 3.09
CA ILE A 110 5.17 -9.39 3.63
C ILE A 110 3.70 -9.70 3.37
N SER A 111 2.91 -9.79 4.43
CA SER A 111 1.49 -10.16 4.34
C SER A 111 0.64 -9.28 5.23
N ASN A 112 -0.48 -8.81 4.71
CA ASN A 112 -1.55 -8.29 5.57
C ASN A 112 -2.15 -9.40 6.45
N ASP A 113 -2.89 -9.02 7.48
CA ASP A 113 -3.56 -9.94 8.41
C ASP A 113 -5.00 -10.33 8.00
N ASP A 114 -5.51 -9.75 6.91
CA ASP A 114 -6.87 -9.93 6.38
C ASP A 114 -7.00 -11.11 5.38
N LEU A 115 -6.03 -12.04 5.36
CA LEU A 115 -6.08 -13.26 4.56
C LEU A 115 -7.21 -14.19 5.02
N THR A 116 -7.97 -14.75 4.09
CA THR A 116 -9.05 -15.74 4.33
C THR A 116 -8.70 -17.14 3.86
N ARG A 117 -7.92 -17.26 2.79
CA ARG A 117 -7.42 -18.52 2.25
C ARG A 117 -6.01 -18.33 1.71
N VAL A 118 -5.18 -19.34 1.94
CA VAL A 118 -3.79 -19.36 1.50
C VAL A 118 -3.48 -20.80 1.12
N GLU A 119 -2.87 -21.01 -0.05
CA GLU A 119 -2.33 -22.32 -0.38
C GLU A 119 -1.22 -22.72 0.60
N GLY A 120 -1.05 -24.02 0.85
CA GLY A 120 -0.13 -24.50 1.89
C GLY A 120 1.31 -23.99 1.73
N VAL A 121 1.99 -23.81 2.87
CA VAL A 121 3.39 -23.35 2.97
C VAL A 121 4.34 -24.17 2.09
N SER A 122 4.13 -25.48 1.96
CA SER A 122 4.95 -26.35 1.09
C SER A 122 4.95 -25.86 -0.36
N LYS A 123 3.78 -25.50 -0.89
CA LYS A 123 3.65 -24.96 -2.25
C LYS A 123 4.36 -23.62 -2.39
N LEU A 124 4.29 -22.76 -1.38
CA LEU A 124 5.04 -21.49 -1.38
C LEU A 124 6.55 -21.76 -1.49
N LYS A 125 7.09 -22.64 -0.63
CA LYS A 125 8.51 -23.03 -0.65
C LYS A 125 8.91 -23.63 -2.00
N ASP A 126 8.09 -24.52 -2.56
CA ASP A 126 8.34 -25.14 -3.86
C ASP A 126 8.41 -24.10 -4.98
N GLN A 127 7.46 -23.16 -5.03
CA GLN A 127 7.49 -22.07 -6.01
C GLN A 127 8.74 -21.19 -5.85
N LEU A 128 9.05 -20.79 -4.62
CA LEU A 128 10.22 -19.94 -4.32
C LEU A 128 11.55 -20.61 -4.65
N SER A 129 11.64 -21.94 -4.54
CA SER A 129 12.85 -22.70 -4.89
C SER A 129 13.26 -22.57 -6.36
N THR A 130 12.30 -22.24 -7.23
CA THR A 130 12.52 -22.08 -8.67
C THR A 130 12.88 -20.66 -9.08
N VAL A 131 12.80 -19.69 -8.15
CA VAL A 131 13.03 -18.27 -8.43
C VAL A 131 14.51 -17.92 -8.28
N SER A 132 15.18 -17.65 -9.40
CA SER A 132 16.59 -17.24 -9.42
C SER A 132 16.81 -15.75 -9.67
N ASN A 133 16.05 -15.14 -10.59
CA ASN A 133 16.28 -13.77 -11.08
C ASN A 133 15.09 -12.83 -10.81
N ALA A 134 14.69 -12.71 -9.55
CA ALA A 134 13.69 -11.74 -9.11
C ALA A 134 14.02 -11.23 -7.70
N ASP A 135 13.73 -9.94 -7.49
CA ASP A 135 13.86 -9.24 -6.22
C ASP A 135 12.50 -9.20 -5.47
N LEU A 136 11.41 -9.33 -6.23
CA LEU A 136 10.02 -9.38 -5.78
C LEU A 136 9.28 -10.56 -6.42
N VAL A 137 8.58 -11.33 -5.61
CA VAL A 137 7.73 -12.43 -6.04
C VAL A 137 6.30 -12.10 -5.62
N MET A 138 5.41 -12.14 -6.60
CA MET A 138 3.99 -11.85 -6.47
C MET A 138 3.18 -13.15 -6.54
N ALA A 139 2.09 -13.22 -5.79
CA ALA A 139 1.15 -14.34 -5.86
C ALA A 139 0.36 -14.33 -7.18
N SER A 140 -0.46 -15.36 -7.42
CA SER A 140 -1.35 -15.37 -8.58
C SER A 140 -2.31 -14.17 -8.55
N PRO A 141 -2.60 -13.52 -9.69
CA PRO A 141 -3.43 -12.31 -9.72
C PRO A 141 -4.79 -12.46 -9.04
N SER A 142 -5.16 -11.47 -8.23
CA SER A 142 -6.47 -11.36 -7.59
C SER A 142 -7.02 -9.92 -7.70
N SER A 143 -8.11 -9.62 -6.98
CA SER A 143 -8.69 -8.27 -6.92
C SER A 143 -8.04 -7.36 -5.86
N TYR A 144 -7.14 -7.88 -5.02
CA TYR A 144 -6.56 -7.16 -3.87
C TYR A 144 -5.05 -7.34 -3.68
N HIS A 145 -4.45 -8.36 -4.28
CA HIS A 145 -3.00 -8.48 -4.51
C HIS A 145 -2.73 -8.81 -5.98
N THR A 146 -1.51 -8.52 -6.43
CA THR A 146 -1.05 -8.79 -7.80
C THR A 146 -2.07 -8.34 -8.84
N TYR A 147 -2.45 -7.06 -8.79
CA TYR A 147 -3.50 -6.50 -9.62
C TYR A 147 -2.98 -5.31 -10.44
N PRO A 148 -3.54 -5.09 -11.64
CA PRO A 148 -3.15 -3.97 -12.46
C PRO A 148 -3.62 -2.64 -11.91
N VAL A 149 -2.68 -1.70 -11.86
CA VAL A 149 -2.86 -0.29 -11.54
C VAL A 149 -2.47 0.53 -12.76
N LEU A 150 -3.21 1.60 -12.99
CA LEU A 150 -2.96 2.59 -14.02
C LEU A 150 -2.37 3.83 -13.36
N LEU A 151 -1.19 4.25 -13.79
CA LEU A 151 -0.70 5.61 -13.62
C LEU A 151 -1.26 6.44 -14.76
N MET A 152 -2.37 7.13 -14.51
CA MET A 152 -3.15 7.81 -15.54
C MET A 152 -2.92 9.32 -15.48
N GLU A 153 -2.74 9.95 -16.65
CA GLU A 153 -2.87 11.40 -16.83
C GLU A 153 -4.32 11.70 -17.27
N PRO A 154 -5.26 11.93 -16.34
CA PRO A 154 -6.69 12.02 -16.66
C PRO A 154 -7.06 13.35 -17.34
N LYS A 155 -7.94 13.25 -18.34
CA LYS A 155 -8.58 14.42 -18.96
C LYS A 155 -9.49 15.14 -17.96
N SER A 156 -9.59 16.46 -18.07
CA SER A 156 -10.38 17.27 -17.13
C SER A 156 -11.87 16.89 -17.09
N TRP A 157 -12.46 16.47 -18.21
CA TRP A 157 -13.87 16.00 -18.24
C TRP A 157 -14.05 14.72 -17.42
N PHE A 158 -13.05 13.83 -17.41
CA PHE A 158 -13.11 12.58 -16.68
C PHE A 158 -13.09 12.82 -15.17
N ILE A 159 -12.24 13.75 -14.70
CA ILE A 159 -12.20 14.17 -13.30
C ILE A 159 -13.54 14.77 -12.86
N LYS A 160 -14.10 15.69 -13.64
CA LYS A 160 -15.43 16.25 -13.36
C LYS A 160 -16.50 15.16 -13.30
N GLY A 161 -16.45 14.22 -14.23
CA GLY A 161 -17.33 13.05 -14.27
C GLY A 161 -17.22 12.18 -13.02
N MET A 162 -15.99 11.90 -12.54
CA MET A 162 -15.76 11.14 -11.30
C MET A 162 -16.42 11.82 -10.10
N GLY A 163 -16.32 13.14 -9.98
CA GLY A 163 -16.95 13.89 -8.88
C GLY A 163 -18.47 13.80 -8.88
N VAL A 164 -19.10 13.97 -10.05
CA VAL A 164 -20.56 13.85 -10.20
C VAL A 164 -21.03 12.42 -9.94
N PHE A 165 -20.39 11.45 -10.59
CA PHE A 165 -20.70 10.03 -10.44
C PHE A 165 -20.51 9.55 -8.99
N GLY A 166 -19.39 9.92 -8.36
CA GLY A 166 -19.09 9.57 -6.99
C GLY A 166 -20.13 10.08 -5.98
N LYS A 167 -20.67 11.29 -6.19
CA LYS A 167 -21.77 11.83 -5.38
C LYS A 167 -23.09 11.11 -5.63
N MET A 168 -23.44 10.88 -6.90
CA MET A 168 -24.68 10.23 -7.31
C MET A 168 -24.78 8.79 -6.80
N PHE A 169 -23.70 8.01 -6.96
CA PHE A 169 -23.67 6.59 -6.62
C PHE A 169 -23.03 6.28 -5.27
N ARG A 170 -22.77 7.30 -4.45
CA ARG A 170 -22.14 7.17 -3.12
C ARG A 170 -20.85 6.35 -3.16
N MET A 171 -20.00 6.58 -4.17
CA MET A 171 -18.71 5.91 -4.32
C MET A 171 -17.60 6.81 -3.74
N PRO A 172 -17.09 6.53 -2.53
CA PRO A 172 -16.11 7.38 -1.87
C PRO A 172 -14.85 7.70 -2.70
N PRO A 173 -14.19 6.75 -3.38
CA PRO A 173 -12.97 7.08 -4.13
C PRO A 173 -13.25 8.06 -5.27
N ALA A 174 -14.32 7.84 -6.04
CA ALA A 174 -14.68 8.73 -7.16
C ALA A 174 -15.07 10.13 -6.67
N LYS A 175 -15.84 10.22 -5.57
CA LYS A 175 -16.21 11.50 -4.95
C LYS A 175 -14.98 12.28 -4.51
N VAL A 176 -14.11 11.65 -3.72
CA VAL A 176 -12.92 12.30 -3.14
C VAL A 176 -11.95 12.74 -4.22
N TYR A 177 -11.62 11.87 -5.17
CA TYR A 177 -10.68 12.23 -6.24
C TYR A 177 -11.26 13.30 -7.17
N GLY A 178 -12.57 13.25 -7.47
CA GLY A 178 -13.24 14.29 -8.25
C GLY A 178 -13.20 15.68 -7.58
N GLU A 179 -13.19 15.73 -6.25
CA GLU A 179 -13.08 16.97 -5.46
C GLU A 179 -11.61 17.43 -5.34
N LEU A 180 -10.71 16.56 -4.90
CA LEU A 180 -9.34 16.93 -4.56
C LEU A 180 -8.44 17.20 -5.77
N LEU A 181 -8.74 16.59 -6.92
CA LEU A 181 -8.02 16.89 -8.16
C LEU A 181 -8.28 18.29 -8.71
N ALA A 182 -9.20 19.07 -8.12
CA ALA A 182 -9.30 20.51 -8.37
C ALA A 182 -8.00 21.25 -7.95
N PHE A 183 -7.24 20.72 -6.99
CA PHE A 183 -5.97 21.29 -6.52
C PHE A 183 -4.74 20.70 -7.22
N ARG A 184 -4.92 19.86 -8.25
CA ARG A 184 -3.82 19.08 -8.86
C ARG A 184 -2.65 19.93 -9.35
N GLU A 185 -2.92 21.12 -9.92
CA GLU A 185 -1.87 22.00 -10.45
C GLU A 185 -1.01 22.56 -9.33
N LYS A 186 -1.64 23.09 -8.28
CA LYS A 186 -0.97 23.56 -7.06
C LYS A 186 -0.14 22.46 -6.40
N LEU A 187 -0.67 21.24 -6.38
CA LEU A 187 -0.06 20.09 -5.72
C LEU A 187 0.91 19.31 -6.62
N GLY A 188 1.12 19.74 -7.86
CA GLY A 188 2.01 19.08 -8.82
C GLY A 188 1.57 17.65 -9.18
N ILE A 189 0.26 17.36 -9.17
CA ILE A 189 -0.29 16.05 -9.52
C ILE A 189 -0.59 16.02 -11.02
N ARG A 190 0.19 15.23 -11.76
CA ARG A 190 -0.03 14.95 -13.18
C ARG A 190 -0.63 13.57 -13.39
N TYR A 191 -0.10 12.57 -12.69
CA TYR A 191 -0.55 11.19 -12.72
C TYR A 191 -1.43 10.88 -11.52
N VAL A 192 -2.47 10.09 -11.73
CA VAL A 192 -3.40 9.59 -10.72
C VAL A 192 -3.38 8.09 -10.75
N THR A 193 -3.28 7.48 -9.58
CA THR A 193 -3.21 6.03 -9.40
C THR A 193 -4.62 5.46 -9.39
N MET A 194 -4.94 4.60 -10.36
CA MET A 194 -6.27 4.00 -10.47
C MET A 194 -6.19 2.49 -10.62
N ILE A 195 -6.96 1.75 -9.83
CA ILE A 195 -7.09 0.30 -10.03
C ILE A 195 -7.82 0.05 -11.35
N GLU A 196 -7.20 -0.70 -12.26
CA GLU A 196 -7.71 -0.89 -13.63
C GLU A 196 -9.14 -1.45 -13.63
N SER A 197 -9.44 -2.40 -12.74
CA SER A 197 -10.78 -2.99 -12.59
C SER A 197 -11.85 -2.00 -12.11
N MET A 198 -11.47 -0.94 -11.40
CA MET A 198 -12.40 0.10 -10.94
C MET A 198 -12.74 1.12 -12.03
N VAL A 199 -11.83 1.33 -12.99
CA VAL A 199 -12.06 2.23 -14.13
C VAL A 199 -12.74 1.48 -15.29
N GLY A 200 -12.39 0.21 -15.45
CA GLY A 200 -12.94 -0.65 -16.49
C GLY A 200 -12.67 -0.10 -17.90
N PRO A 201 -13.61 -0.29 -18.85
CA PRO A 201 -13.43 0.14 -20.25
C PRO A 201 -13.17 1.64 -20.43
N MET A 202 -13.59 2.48 -19.48
CA MET A 202 -13.38 3.93 -19.52
C MET A 202 -11.90 4.31 -19.53
N ALA A 203 -11.01 3.43 -19.05
CA ALA A 203 -9.57 3.68 -19.03
C ALA A 203 -9.01 4.05 -20.41
N LYS A 204 -9.57 3.50 -21.49
CA LYS A 204 -9.14 3.74 -22.88
C LYS A 204 -9.37 5.18 -23.36
N VAL A 205 -10.32 5.89 -22.75
CA VAL A 205 -10.72 7.24 -23.16
C VAL A 205 -10.44 8.31 -22.11
N ALA A 206 -10.28 7.88 -20.85
CA ALA A 206 -10.10 8.73 -19.67
C ALA A 206 -8.79 9.53 -19.67
N GLY A 207 -7.72 9.03 -20.29
CA GLY A 207 -6.42 9.67 -20.29
C GLY A 207 -5.33 8.82 -20.93
N LYS A 208 -4.10 9.33 -20.94
CA LYS A 208 -2.91 8.50 -21.21
C LYS A 208 -2.62 7.71 -19.94
N SER A 209 -2.26 6.45 -20.03
CA SER A 209 -1.92 5.66 -18.86
C SER A 209 -0.78 4.69 -19.11
N ILE A 210 -0.06 4.39 -18.03
CA ILE A 210 0.92 3.33 -17.96
C ILE A 210 0.38 2.29 -17.00
N ARG A 211 0.42 1.03 -17.43
CA ARG A 211 -0.07 -0.10 -16.65
C ARG A 211 1.08 -0.70 -15.86
N VAL A 212 0.92 -0.75 -14.54
CA VAL A 212 1.87 -1.34 -13.59
C VAL A 212 1.16 -2.47 -12.85
N LEU A 213 1.86 -3.57 -12.60
CA LEU A 213 1.34 -4.63 -11.74
C LEU A 213 1.70 -4.29 -10.28
N ASN A 214 0.70 -4.21 -9.40
CA ASN A 214 0.90 -3.91 -7.98
C ASN A 214 0.87 -5.18 -7.14
N ALA A 215 1.85 -5.36 -6.24
CA ALA A 215 1.89 -6.47 -5.29
C ALA A 215 0.68 -6.48 -4.34
N GLY A 216 0.28 -5.32 -3.80
CA GLY A 216 -0.88 -5.22 -2.91
C GLY A 216 -0.63 -5.80 -1.53
N SER A 217 -1.59 -6.58 -1.02
CA SER A 217 -1.62 -7.15 0.34
C SER A 217 -0.64 -8.30 0.59
N PHE A 218 0.02 -8.82 -0.45
CA PHE A 218 0.98 -9.92 -0.33
C PHE A 218 2.16 -9.74 -1.29
N ALA A 219 3.37 -9.83 -0.74
CA ALA A 219 4.62 -9.79 -1.49
C ALA A 219 5.65 -10.73 -0.85
N VAL A 220 6.51 -11.35 -1.65
CA VAL A 220 7.70 -12.04 -1.13
C VAL A 220 8.92 -11.36 -1.72
N ILE A 221 9.84 -10.91 -0.87
CA ILE A 221 11.00 -10.13 -1.28
C ILE A 221 12.30 -10.85 -0.95
N ARG A 222 13.36 -10.51 -1.69
CA ARG A 222 14.72 -10.80 -1.27
C ARG A 222 15.05 -10.06 0.04
N PRO A 223 15.84 -10.68 0.94
CA PRO A 223 16.26 -10.04 2.19
C PRO A 223 16.99 -8.71 1.91
N ARG A 224 16.40 -7.60 2.37
CA ARG A 224 17.01 -6.27 2.32
C ARG A 224 16.44 -5.37 3.39
N ARG A 225 17.25 -4.45 3.90
CA ARG A 225 16.81 -3.48 4.92
C ARG A 225 15.81 -2.50 4.33
N SER A 226 14.78 -2.19 5.11
CA SER A 226 13.76 -1.16 4.82
C SER A 226 13.28 -1.14 3.35
N PRO A 227 12.61 -2.21 2.88
CA PRO A 227 12.22 -2.34 1.48
C PRO A 227 11.19 -1.30 0.98
N LEU A 228 10.46 -0.65 1.89
CA LEU A 228 9.39 0.30 1.59
C LEU A 228 9.78 1.75 1.95
N ASP A 229 9.31 2.73 1.18
CA ASP A 229 9.49 4.16 1.50
C ASP A 229 8.50 4.59 2.58
N GLU A 230 9.01 4.90 3.76
CA GLU A 230 8.26 5.27 4.97
C GLU A 230 7.60 6.66 4.91
N THR A 231 7.84 7.42 3.82
CA THR A 231 7.16 8.69 3.56
C THR A 231 5.71 8.46 3.15
N PHE A 232 5.42 7.35 2.47
CA PHE A 232 4.04 6.98 2.14
C PHE A 232 3.23 6.66 3.41
N ILE A 233 1.94 6.98 3.37
CA ILE A 233 1.01 6.77 4.48
C ILE A 233 -0.07 5.79 4.03
N ASN A 234 0.17 4.50 4.29
CA ASN A 234 -0.81 3.41 4.14
C ASN A 234 -1.40 3.28 2.71
N SER A 235 -0.61 3.60 1.68
CA SER A 235 -0.92 3.43 0.25
C SER A 235 0.27 3.86 -0.60
N HIS A 236 0.45 3.20 -1.76
CA HIS A 236 1.48 3.42 -2.79
C HIS A 236 2.87 2.87 -2.48
N GLU A 237 3.20 2.54 -1.23
CA GLU A 237 4.49 1.91 -0.89
C GLU A 237 4.70 0.57 -1.62
N ASP A 238 3.65 -0.23 -1.75
CA ASP A 238 3.60 -1.51 -2.47
C ASP A 238 3.70 -1.33 -4.00
N LEU A 239 3.07 -0.27 -4.52
CA LEU A 239 3.17 0.10 -5.92
C LEU A 239 4.60 0.52 -6.27
N VAL A 240 5.22 1.35 -5.45
CA VAL A 240 6.62 1.78 -5.63
C VAL A 240 7.57 0.60 -5.52
N LEU A 241 7.36 -0.30 -4.56
CA LEU A 241 8.10 -1.57 -4.49
C LEU A 241 7.99 -2.34 -5.81
N SER A 242 6.78 -2.43 -6.37
CA SER A 242 6.52 -3.14 -7.62
C SER A 242 7.17 -2.47 -8.84
N MET A 243 7.16 -1.14 -8.91
CA MET A 243 7.77 -0.37 -10.01
C MET A 243 9.30 -0.44 -10.02
N THR A 244 9.92 -0.57 -8.85
CA THR A 244 11.38 -0.49 -8.68
C THR A 244 12.05 -1.85 -8.59
N SER A 245 11.29 -2.94 -8.48
CA SER A 245 11.80 -4.30 -8.36
C SER A 245 11.68 -5.09 -9.65
N ARG A 246 12.66 -5.94 -9.95
CA ARG A 246 12.47 -7.01 -10.93
C ARG A 246 11.56 -8.06 -10.30
N TYR A 247 10.38 -8.24 -10.87
CA TYR A 247 9.38 -9.12 -10.28
C TYR A 247 9.11 -10.37 -11.12
N THR A 248 8.60 -11.40 -10.45
CA THR A 248 7.96 -12.56 -11.09
C THR A 248 6.66 -12.90 -10.38
N VAL A 249 5.76 -13.59 -11.09
CA VAL A 249 4.46 -14.04 -10.57
C VAL A 249 4.49 -15.55 -10.45
N ILE A 250 4.22 -16.08 -9.26
CA ILE A 250 4.19 -17.53 -8.99
C ILE A 250 2.76 -18.07 -8.97
N LYS A 251 2.62 -19.39 -9.14
CA LYS A 251 1.33 -20.09 -9.07
C LYS A 251 0.94 -20.39 -7.62
N TYR A 252 0.77 -19.34 -6.83
CA TYR A 252 0.37 -19.39 -5.43
C TYR A 252 -0.88 -18.54 -5.21
N LYS A 253 -1.97 -19.15 -4.75
CA LYS A 253 -3.27 -18.49 -4.60
C LYS A 253 -3.52 -18.08 -3.16
N ILE A 254 -4.06 -16.88 -3.02
CA ILE A 254 -4.46 -16.26 -1.76
C ILE A 254 -5.84 -15.63 -1.99
N ASP A 255 -6.67 -15.58 -0.96
CA ASP A 255 -7.93 -14.82 -0.93
C ASP A 255 -7.95 -13.95 0.33
N GLU A 256 -8.51 -12.73 0.26
CA GLU A 256 -8.52 -11.75 1.37
C GLU A 256 -9.86 -11.01 1.49
N GLU A 257 -10.09 -10.43 2.67
CA GLU A 257 -11.17 -9.48 2.92
C GLU A 257 -10.72 -8.04 2.67
N ARG A 258 -11.10 -7.47 1.52
CA ARG A 258 -10.71 -6.10 1.14
C ARG A 258 -11.20 -5.06 2.15
N GLY A 259 -10.26 -4.38 2.80
CA GLY A 259 -10.54 -3.22 3.65
C GLY A 259 -11.02 -3.54 5.05
N ALA A 260 -10.87 -4.78 5.53
CA ALA A 260 -11.22 -5.16 6.90
C ALA A 260 -10.47 -4.32 7.95
N SER A 261 -9.18 -4.05 7.74
CA SER A 261 -8.34 -3.36 8.75
C SER A 261 -8.37 -1.83 8.65
N LEU A 262 -8.51 -1.26 7.44
CA LEU A 262 -8.42 0.20 7.20
C LEU A 262 -9.72 0.87 6.70
N GLY A 263 -10.78 0.10 6.47
CA GLY A 263 -12.05 0.57 5.93
C GLY A 263 -12.00 0.97 4.44
N PHE A 264 -13.14 1.38 3.88
CA PHE A 264 -13.27 1.80 2.47
C PHE A 264 -14.08 3.11 2.31
N GLY A 265 -14.15 3.92 3.37
CA GLY A 265 -14.92 5.17 3.40
C GLY A 265 -14.15 6.39 2.91
N GLU A 266 -14.85 7.52 2.84
CA GLU A 266 -14.29 8.83 2.45
C GLU A 266 -13.07 9.22 3.29
N ALA A 267 -13.10 8.95 4.60
CA ALA A 267 -12.00 9.21 5.52
C ALA A 267 -10.66 8.56 5.10
N ARG A 268 -10.70 7.37 4.48
CA ARG A 268 -9.51 6.68 3.96
C ARG A 268 -8.97 7.37 2.72
N PHE A 269 -9.84 7.68 1.76
CA PHE A 269 -9.41 8.26 0.47
C PHE A 269 -8.91 9.69 0.62
N VAL A 270 -9.52 10.52 1.49
CA VAL A 270 -9.00 11.87 1.74
C VAL A 270 -7.63 11.84 2.41
N ARG A 271 -7.32 10.81 3.22
CA ARG A 271 -6.02 10.68 3.89
C ARG A 271 -4.94 10.13 2.99
N THR A 272 -5.27 9.16 2.16
CA THR A 272 -4.32 8.53 1.24
C THR A 272 -4.01 9.41 0.02
N PHE A 273 -4.78 10.47 -0.23
CA PHE A 273 -4.50 11.40 -1.34
C PHE A 273 -3.14 12.13 -1.21
N VAL A 274 -2.59 12.31 0.00
CA VAL A 274 -1.22 12.83 0.18
C VAL A 274 -0.18 11.97 -0.56
N ASN A 275 -0.43 10.68 -0.74
CA ASN A 275 0.48 9.77 -1.41
C ASN A 275 0.52 10.02 -2.93
N GLU A 276 -0.55 10.55 -3.53
CA GLU A 276 -0.52 10.97 -4.94
C GLU A 276 0.42 12.16 -5.15
N ILE A 277 0.45 13.08 -4.17
CA ILE A 277 1.36 14.23 -4.19
C ILE A 277 2.81 13.75 -4.16
N TYR A 278 3.12 12.85 -3.22
CA TYR A 278 4.48 12.34 -3.07
C TYR A 278 4.92 11.44 -4.24
N LEU A 279 4.03 10.57 -4.74
CA LEU A 279 4.30 9.76 -5.93
C LEU A 279 4.65 10.65 -7.14
N ASN A 280 3.87 11.70 -7.40
CA ASN A 280 4.15 12.62 -8.50
C ASN A 280 5.45 13.39 -8.32
N TYR A 281 5.79 13.77 -7.08
CA TYR A 281 7.10 14.35 -6.78
C TYR A 281 8.24 13.39 -7.14
N LEU A 282 8.14 12.11 -6.81
CA LEU A 282 9.15 11.11 -7.17
C LEU A 282 9.26 10.94 -8.70
N LEU A 283 8.13 10.89 -9.40
CA LEU A 283 8.06 10.79 -10.86
C LEU A 283 8.68 12.02 -11.55
N GLU A 284 8.34 13.23 -11.10
CA GLU A 284 8.89 14.48 -11.63
C GLU A 284 10.41 14.57 -11.45
N LYS A 285 10.94 14.05 -10.34
CA LYS A 285 12.37 14.02 -10.04
C LYS A 285 13.13 12.88 -10.72
N GLY A 286 12.45 12.03 -11.51
CA GLY A 286 13.07 10.88 -12.16
C GLY A 286 13.53 9.80 -11.18
N LEU A 287 12.95 9.76 -9.98
CA LEU A 287 13.27 8.78 -8.93
C LEU A 287 12.49 7.47 -9.11
N LEU A 288 11.49 7.47 -9.98
CA LEU A 288 10.70 6.29 -10.35
C LEU A 288 10.63 6.17 -11.87
N PRO A 289 10.61 4.93 -12.41
CA PRO A 289 10.47 4.71 -13.84
C PRO A 289 9.04 5.05 -14.29
N ILE A 290 8.93 5.71 -15.44
CA ILE A 290 7.70 5.96 -16.20
C ILE A 290 8.03 5.84 -17.68
#